data_AF-A0ABD1BJB8-F1
#
_entry.id   AF-A0ABD1BJB8-F1
#
_cell.length_a   1.000
_cell.length_b   1.000
_cell.length_c   1.000
_cell.angle_alpha   90.00
_cell.angle_beta   90.00
_cell.angle_gamma   90.00
#
_symmetry.space_group_name_H-M   'P 1'
#
loop_
_entity.id
_entity.type
_entity.pdbx_description
1 polymer ?
#
loop_
_entity_poly.entity_id
_entity_poly.type
_entity_poly.pdbx_seq_one_letter_code
_entity_poly.pdbx_strand_id
1 'polypeptide(L)'
;MELIHNLSVGKSEEVDRPLADFPVNIWEDPLTTFSVLDLDSERNKEKLRSLKETVMESLMASRENPIENIKFIDSLCRLGVSYHFEHEIFMQLEAMFGCHDFIEMIRDNESGLYTVALVFQVFRQFGYKLATDVFDKFKNKDGEFKEHLAEDARGLLCLYEAAQWSTHGEDILDEALVFSRSLLEDIASRSSPHLAVRIKNALKHAYPRGISRIETRQYISYYEKEDFHDQTLLEFAKVDFNLLQLLYREELGQVFRWYNNLNLESKLPYARNRTVESYLWAVGVHFEPCYSEAGIKFATLIIVLTLVDDTYDAYGTIEELEPFTDALLRWNPSGIEGLPESMKYIHCVVLEFFDKLEEEMEKEGRPGYGIYAKKSMIVTAKSYIQEAKWLNEDYVATFDEYRENGVYSASFCGAPREEIKVMASDSWKTINQELMTKPCQFSFPVVMRFLNLSRVMEVFYKKTGIFTQPELMKDYVVSLFLDKIPI
;
A
#
# COMPACT_ATOMS: atom_id res chain seq x y z
N MET A 1 -26.36 -16.05 4.28
CA MET A 1 -26.28 -17.51 4.52
C MET A 1 -27.50 -18.31 4.01
N GLU A 2 -28.73 -17.77 3.97
CA GLU A 2 -29.89 -18.51 3.44
C GLU A 2 -29.93 -18.63 1.90
N LEU A 3 -29.28 -17.74 1.15
CA LEU A 3 -29.22 -17.80 -0.33
C LEU A 3 -28.14 -18.76 -0.88
N ILE A 4 -27.06 -19.01 -0.11
CA ILE A 4 -25.89 -19.78 -0.56
C ILE A 4 -26.12 -21.30 -0.49
N HIS A 5 -27.02 -21.78 0.38
CA HIS A 5 -27.07 -23.19 0.74
C HIS A 5 -27.78 -24.14 -0.25
N ASN A 6 -28.45 -23.63 -1.29
CA ASN A 6 -29.35 -24.44 -2.14
C ASN A 6 -28.85 -24.75 -3.57
N LEU A 7 -27.61 -24.43 -3.92
CA LEU A 7 -27.08 -24.69 -5.27
C LEU A 7 -26.33 -26.04 -5.33
N SER A 8 -26.89 -27.00 -6.07
CA SER A 8 -26.31 -28.35 -6.29
C SER A 8 -25.66 -28.47 -7.67
N VAL A 9 -24.56 -29.23 -7.76
CA VAL A 9 -23.74 -29.37 -8.98
C VAL A 9 -24.46 -30.25 -10.02
N GLY A 10 -24.87 -29.63 -11.14
CA GLY A 10 -25.29 -30.33 -12.35
C GLY A 10 -24.10 -30.69 -13.24
N LYS A 11 -24.17 -31.84 -13.94
CA LYS A 11 -23.16 -32.27 -14.93
C LYS A 11 -23.09 -31.26 -16.10
N SER A 12 -21.90 -30.77 -16.42
CA SER A 12 -21.68 -29.93 -17.60
C SER A 12 -21.51 -30.77 -18.86
N GLU A 13 -22.07 -30.30 -19.98
CA GLU A 13 -21.63 -30.69 -21.32
C GLU A 13 -20.16 -30.29 -21.52
N GLU A 14 -19.42 -30.99 -22.39
CA GLU A 14 -18.02 -30.67 -22.72
C GLU A 14 -17.96 -29.33 -23.47
N VAL A 15 -17.78 -28.25 -22.72
CA VAL A 15 -17.47 -26.91 -23.23
C VAL A 15 -15.97 -26.72 -23.10
N ASP A 16 -15.30 -26.33 -24.20
CA ASP A 16 -13.89 -25.96 -24.18
C ASP A 16 -13.74 -24.62 -23.44
N ARG A 17 -13.08 -24.63 -22.28
CA ARG A 17 -12.96 -23.45 -21.40
C ARG A 17 -11.52 -22.98 -21.37
N PRO A 18 -11.27 -21.65 -21.42
CA PRO A 18 -9.95 -21.14 -21.07
C PRO A 18 -9.71 -21.51 -19.60
N LEU A 19 -8.60 -22.18 -19.30
CA LEU A 19 -8.21 -22.52 -17.93
C LEU A 19 -6.79 -22.06 -17.71
N ALA A 20 -6.58 -21.27 -16.67
CA ALA A 20 -5.25 -20.88 -16.24
C ALA A 20 -4.68 -21.89 -15.23
N ASP A 21 -3.38 -22.16 -15.35
CA ASP A 21 -2.64 -23.00 -14.40
C ASP A 21 -2.19 -22.15 -13.21
N PHE A 22 -3.11 -21.89 -12.29
CA PHE A 22 -2.83 -21.07 -11.14
C PHE A 22 -2.07 -21.83 -10.04
N PRO A 23 -1.00 -21.25 -9.46
CA PRO A 23 -0.32 -21.86 -8.34
C PRO A 23 -1.27 -22.07 -7.16
N VAL A 24 -1.14 -23.23 -6.50
CA VAL A 24 -1.89 -23.54 -5.28
C VAL A 24 -1.60 -22.52 -4.17
N ASN A 25 -2.55 -22.36 -3.26
CA ASN A 25 -2.30 -21.62 -2.03
C ASN A 25 -1.26 -22.39 -1.18
N ILE A 26 -0.27 -21.66 -0.68
CA ILE A 26 0.85 -22.23 0.09
C ILE A 26 0.70 -22.03 1.61
N TRP A 27 -0.36 -21.33 2.02
CA TRP A 27 -0.61 -20.96 3.41
C TRP A 27 -1.67 -21.86 4.04
N GLU A 28 -1.35 -22.46 5.18
CA GLU A 28 -2.37 -23.05 6.06
C GLU A 28 -3.13 -21.95 6.81
N ASP A 29 -4.32 -22.26 7.36
CA ASP A 29 -5.10 -21.32 8.17
C ASP A 29 -4.22 -20.75 9.30
N PRO A 30 -3.91 -19.44 9.32
CA PRO A 30 -3.04 -18.81 10.30
C PRO A 30 -3.52 -18.96 11.75
N LEU A 31 -4.79 -19.34 11.95
CA LEU A 31 -5.37 -19.66 13.26
C LEU A 31 -4.78 -20.94 13.87
N THR A 32 -4.29 -21.89 13.07
CA THR A 32 -3.75 -23.17 13.59
C THR A 32 -2.46 -22.99 14.39
N THR A 33 -1.73 -21.89 14.19
CA THR A 33 -0.56 -21.50 14.97
C THR A 33 -0.87 -20.47 16.07
N PHE A 34 -2.14 -20.07 16.23
CA PHE A 34 -2.56 -19.12 17.24
C PHE A 34 -2.84 -19.83 18.57
N SER A 35 -1.78 -20.32 19.21
CA SER A 35 -1.85 -20.79 20.60
C SER A 35 -1.42 -19.65 21.54
N VAL A 36 -2.43 -19.05 22.18
CA VAL A 36 -2.41 -18.32 23.47
C VAL A 36 -1.07 -17.67 23.85
N LEU A 37 -0.86 -16.43 23.41
CA LEU A 37 0.08 -15.48 24.04
C LEU A 37 -0.66 -14.24 24.58
N ASP A 38 -1.94 -14.40 24.94
CA ASP A 38 -2.78 -13.33 25.48
C ASP A 38 -2.21 -12.70 26.77
N LEU A 39 -1.40 -13.44 27.52
CA LEU A 39 -0.78 -12.97 28.76
C LEU A 39 0.26 -11.85 28.53
N ASP A 40 0.91 -11.81 27.35
CA ASP A 40 1.82 -10.71 27.01
C ASP A 40 1.10 -9.51 26.39
N SER A 41 -0.12 -9.70 25.84
CA SER A 41 -0.85 -8.63 25.15
C SER A 41 -1.24 -7.48 26.09
N GLU A 42 -1.86 -7.77 27.24
CA GLU A 42 -2.30 -6.69 28.16
C GLU A 42 -1.12 -5.97 28.80
N ARG A 43 -0.07 -6.72 29.18
CA ARG A 43 1.18 -6.13 29.67
C ARG A 43 1.83 -5.24 28.62
N ASN A 44 1.86 -5.68 27.37
CA ASN A 44 2.42 -4.90 26.26
C ASN A 44 1.54 -3.68 25.94
N LYS A 45 0.21 -3.75 26.07
CA LYS A 45 -0.68 -2.60 25.91
C LYS A 45 -0.45 -1.54 26.99
N GLU A 46 -0.28 -1.95 28.25
CA GLU A 46 0.08 -1.03 29.34
C GLU A 46 1.46 -0.41 29.10
N LYS A 47 2.44 -1.24 28.73
CA LYS A 47 3.79 -0.79 28.39
C LYS A 47 3.78 0.19 27.21
N LEU A 48 2.99 -0.08 26.17
CA LEU A 48 2.82 0.82 25.02
C LEU A 48 2.27 2.17 25.45
N ARG A 49 1.27 2.20 26.34
CA ARG A 49 0.69 3.45 26.88
C ARG A 49 1.74 4.29 27.61
N SER A 50 2.51 3.66 28.51
CA SER A 50 3.58 4.34 29.24
C SER A 50 4.68 4.85 28.29
N LEU A 51 5.14 4.04 27.34
CA LEU A 51 6.14 4.44 26.35
C LEU A 51 5.62 5.57 25.45
N LYS A 52 4.34 5.54 25.06
CA LYS A 52 3.71 6.59 24.26
C LYS A 52 3.79 7.95 24.96
N GLU A 53 3.55 8.01 26.27
CA GLU A 53 3.67 9.24 27.06
C GLU A 53 5.11 9.75 27.07
N THR A 54 6.10 8.89 27.33
CA THR A 54 7.52 9.28 27.32
C THR A 54 8.01 9.73 25.93
N VAL A 55 7.57 9.04 24.87
CA VAL A 55 7.89 9.44 23.48
C VAL A 55 7.21 10.77 23.13
N MET A 56 5.99 11.03 23.62
CA MET A 56 5.32 12.32 23.48
C MET A 56 6.12 13.44 24.16
N GLU A 57 6.57 13.24 25.39
CA GLU A 57 7.42 14.20 26.10
C GLU A 57 8.71 14.50 25.32
N SER A 58 9.34 13.46 24.76
CA SER A 58 10.55 13.58 23.95
C SER A 58 10.30 14.34 22.64
N LEU A 59 9.17 14.06 21.96
CA LEU A 59 8.73 14.81 20.79
C LEU A 59 8.55 16.29 21.12
N MET A 60 7.90 16.60 22.25
CA MET A 60 7.69 17.98 22.67
C MET A 60 8.98 18.69 23.06
N ALA A 61 9.91 18.00 23.73
CA ALA A 61 11.22 18.54 24.09
C ALA A 61 12.10 18.81 22.86
N SER A 62 12.03 17.96 21.82
CA SER A 62 12.83 18.12 20.61
C SER A 62 12.60 19.44 19.87
N ARG A 63 11.47 20.12 20.12
CA ARG A 63 11.10 21.43 19.54
C ARG A 63 12.09 22.55 19.82
N GLU A 64 12.95 22.41 20.84
CA GLU A 64 14.00 23.39 21.14
C GLU A 64 15.01 23.54 20.00
N ASN A 65 15.20 22.49 19.20
CA ASN A 65 16.05 22.50 18.01
C ASN A 65 15.27 21.98 16.79
N PRO A 66 14.93 22.83 15.81
CA PRO A 66 14.16 22.43 14.63
C PRO A 66 14.75 21.25 13.85
N ILE A 67 16.08 21.12 13.79
CA ILE A 67 16.73 20.00 13.09
C ILE A 67 16.58 18.69 13.86
N GLU A 68 16.76 18.72 15.18
CA GLU A 68 16.54 17.52 16.01
C GLU A 68 15.07 17.14 16.05
N ASN A 69 14.16 18.12 16.02
CA ASN A 69 12.73 17.87 15.88
C ASN A 69 12.38 17.13 14.59
N ILE A 70 12.89 17.59 13.43
CA ILE A 70 12.68 16.91 12.15
C ILE A 70 13.28 15.50 12.16
N LYS A 71 14.48 15.30 12.72
CA LYS A 71 15.08 13.96 12.87
C LYS A 71 14.24 13.02 13.73
N PHE A 72 13.65 13.56 14.80
CA PHE A 72 12.75 12.79 15.66
C PHE A 72 11.46 12.41 14.92
N ILE A 73 10.86 13.34 14.19
CA ILE A 73 9.69 13.09 13.34
C ILE A 73 9.99 12.03 12.27
N ASP A 74 11.12 12.13 11.56
CA ASP A 74 11.55 11.11 10.59
C ASP A 74 11.70 9.73 11.25
N SER A 75 12.29 9.69 12.45
CA SER A 75 12.44 8.46 13.22
C SER A 75 11.08 7.85 13.59
N LEU A 76 10.11 8.65 14.04
CA LEU A 76 8.74 8.20 14.28
C LEU A 76 8.08 7.62 13.03
N CYS A 77 8.25 8.29 11.87
CA CYS A 77 7.68 7.84 10.60
C CYS A 77 8.32 6.53 10.12
N ARG A 78 9.64 6.41 10.18
CA ARG A 78 10.35 5.20 9.72
C ARG A 78 10.15 4.02 10.65
N LEU A 79 10.07 4.26 11.97
CA LEU A 79 9.71 3.25 12.96
C LEU A 79 8.21 2.90 12.97
N GLY A 80 7.41 3.56 12.12
CA GLY A 80 6.02 3.22 11.87
C GLY A 80 5.09 3.51 13.05
N VAL A 81 5.46 4.47 13.90
CA VAL A 81 4.71 4.87 15.10
C VAL A 81 4.22 6.33 15.05
N SER A 82 4.48 7.05 13.96
CA SER A 82 4.03 8.44 13.79
C SER A 82 2.52 8.61 13.85
N TYR A 83 1.74 7.58 13.51
CA TYR A 83 0.27 7.61 13.56
C TYR A 83 -0.27 7.84 15.00
N HIS A 84 0.55 7.66 16.02
CA HIS A 84 0.20 7.97 17.41
C HIS A 84 0.21 9.46 17.75
N PHE A 85 0.85 10.28 16.91
CA PHE A 85 1.23 11.67 17.17
C PHE A 85 0.93 12.59 15.97
N GLU A 86 -0.02 12.22 15.11
CA GLU A 86 -0.28 12.95 13.86
C GLU A 86 -0.56 14.44 14.10
N HIS A 87 -1.39 14.75 15.10
CA HIS A 87 -1.78 16.12 15.41
C HIS A 87 -0.56 16.98 15.79
N GLU A 88 0.28 16.47 16.69
CA GLU A 88 1.48 17.16 17.16
C GLU A 88 2.49 17.35 16.04
N ILE A 89 2.70 16.31 15.21
CA ILE A 89 3.58 16.38 14.04
C ILE A 89 3.08 17.44 13.07
N PHE A 90 1.79 17.44 12.74
CA PHE A 90 1.22 18.43 11.81
C PHE A 90 1.41 19.86 12.31
N MET A 91 1.08 20.13 13.58
CA MET A 91 1.25 21.45 14.17
C MET A 91 2.71 21.92 14.16
N GLN A 92 3.65 21.02 14.47
CA GLN A 92 5.08 21.36 14.49
C GLN A 92 5.63 21.62 13.09
N LEU A 93 5.28 20.78 12.11
CA LEU A 93 5.67 20.97 10.72
C LEU A 93 5.07 22.25 10.12
N GLU A 94 3.80 22.55 10.41
CA GLU A 94 3.16 23.79 9.95
C GLU A 94 3.88 25.03 10.48
N ALA A 95 4.19 25.04 11.78
CA ALA A 95 4.92 26.15 12.41
C ALA A 95 6.34 26.31 11.84
N MET A 96 7.07 25.21 11.61
CA MET A 96 8.41 25.26 11.03
C MET A 96 8.39 25.68 9.56
N PHE A 97 7.43 25.19 8.77
CA PHE A 97 7.32 25.55 7.36
C PHE A 97 6.98 27.04 7.18
N GLY A 98 6.21 27.63 8.10
CA GLY A 98 5.92 29.07 8.14
C GLY A 98 7.07 29.94 8.66
N CYS A 99 8.16 29.37 9.18
CA CYS A 99 9.27 30.12 9.75
C CYS A 99 10.34 30.45 8.68
N HIS A 100 10.38 31.71 8.23
CA HIS A 100 11.32 32.13 7.18
C HIS A 100 12.79 31.90 7.56
N ASP A 101 13.19 32.25 8.79
CA ASP A 101 14.57 32.08 9.25
C ASP A 101 15.02 30.61 9.22
N PHE A 102 14.11 29.68 9.53
CA PHE A 102 14.40 28.25 9.43
C PHE A 102 14.63 27.81 7.98
N ILE A 103 13.76 28.25 7.05
CA ILE A 103 13.91 27.91 5.63
C ILE A 103 15.20 28.51 5.05
N GLU A 104 15.59 29.73 5.43
CA GLU A 104 16.86 30.33 5.01
C GLU A 104 18.06 29.60 5.63
N MET A 105 17.99 29.16 6.88
CA MET A 105 19.03 28.32 7.51
C MET A 105 19.25 26.99 6.75
N ILE A 106 18.19 26.41 6.19
CA ILE A 106 18.29 25.21 5.33
C ILE A 106 18.98 25.53 4.00
N ARG A 107 18.77 26.73 3.45
CA ARG A 107 19.40 27.21 2.21
C ARG A 107 20.86 27.62 2.40
N ASP A 108 21.25 28.01 3.61
CA ASP A 108 22.61 28.44 3.91
C ASP A 108 23.65 27.31 3.77
N ASN A 109 24.91 27.67 3.56
CA ASN A 109 26.03 26.76 3.31
C ASN A 109 26.45 25.92 4.53
N GLU A 110 25.97 26.25 5.74
CA GLU A 110 26.30 25.50 6.96
C GLU A 110 25.54 24.16 7.05
N SER A 111 24.36 24.06 6.46
CA SER A 111 23.55 22.83 6.50
C SER A 111 24.05 21.79 5.51
N GLY A 112 24.53 20.65 6.00
CA GLY A 112 25.01 19.51 5.20
C GLY A 112 23.91 18.77 4.43
N LEU A 113 24.33 17.90 3.48
CA LEU A 113 23.43 17.18 2.56
C LEU A 113 22.36 16.38 3.29
N TYR A 114 22.75 15.57 4.27
CA TYR A 114 21.83 14.78 5.08
C TYR A 114 20.70 15.63 5.68
N THR A 115 21.04 16.75 6.32
CA THR A 115 20.05 17.61 6.97
C THR A 115 19.06 18.21 5.98
N VAL A 116 19.56 18.74 4.85
CA VAL A 116 18.70 19.36 3.84
C VAL A 116 17.78 18.33 3.19
N ALA A 117 18.32 17.17 2.78
CA ALA A 117 17.55 16.10 2.18
C ALA A 117 16.47 15.57 3.14
N LEU A 118 16.80 15.43 4.42
CA LEU A 118 15.87 14.96 5.44
C LEU A 118 14.71 15.94 5.65
N VAL A 119 15.02 17.23 5.83
CA VAL A 119 14.02 18.28 6.00
C VAL A 119 13.11 18.36 4.77
N PHE A 120 13.69 18.30 3.58
CA PHE A 120 12.95 18.27 2.33
C PHE A 120 11.99 17.08 2.24
N GLN A 121 12.49 15.87 2.53
CA GLN A 121 11.70 14.64 2.50
C GLN A 121 10.54 14.71 3.49
N VAL A 122 10.80 15.10 4.74
CA VAL A 122 9.77 15.16 5.80
C VAL A 122 8.69 16.18 5.43
N PHE A 123 9.05 17.39 5.00
CA PHE A 123 8.03 18.37 4.60
C PHE A 123 7.16 17.85 3.46
N ARG A 124 7.77 17.29 2.42
CA ARG A 124 7.02 16.78 1.26
C ARG A 124 6.14 15.59 1.57
N GLN A 125 6.60 14.69 2.44
CA GLN A 125 5.80 13.57 2.93
C GLN A 125 4.49 14.02 3.60
N PHE A 126 4.51 15.17 4.28
CA PHE A 126 3.33 15.75 4.93
C PHE A 126 2.59 16.79 4.05
N GLY A 127 2.95 16.87 2.76
CA GLY A 127 2.29 17.73 1.78
C GLY A 127 2.70 19.20 1.84
N TYR A 128 3.84 19.53 2.45
CA TYR A 128 4.45 20.87 2.41
C TYR A 128 5.47 20.94 1.28
N LYS A 129 5.17 21.74 0.24
CA LYS A 129 6.03 21.85 -0.95
C LYS A 129 7.25 22.74 -0.70
N LEU A 130 8.27 22.20 -0.03
CA LEU A 130 9.58 22.86 0.05
C LEU A 130 10.19 22.92 -1.36
N ALA A 131 10.66 24.11 -1.77
CA ALA A 131 11.25 24.33 -3.08
C ALA A 131 12.59 23.57 -3.26
N THR A 132 12.89 23.15 -4.48
CA THR A 132 14.04 22.29 -4.81
C THR A 132 15.38 23.02 -4.86
N ASP A 133 15.34 24.34 -4.91
CA ASP A 133 16.51 25.24 -4.89
C ASP A 133 17.33 25.15 -3.59
N VAL A 134 16.77 24.56 -2.52
CA VAL A 134 17.56 24.18 -1.33
C VAL A 134 18.73 23.24 -1.65
N PHE A 135 18.68 22.54 -2.79
CA PHE A 135 19.75 21.66 -3.26
C PHE A 135 20.81 22.35 -4.13
N ASP A 136 20.61 23.61 -4.57
CA ASP A 136 21.53 24.29 -5.49
C ASP A 136 22.93 24.46 -4.90
N LYS A 137 23.05 24.63 -3.59
CA LYS A 137 24.34 24.70 -2.89
C LYS A 137 25.17 23.41 -2.99
N PHE A 138 24.56 22.28 -3.34
CA PHE A 138 25.25 21.01 -3.56
C PHE A 138 25.68 20.83 -5.02
N LYS A 139 25.41 21.82 -5.88
CA LYS A 139 25.79 21.81 -7.30
C LYS A 139 27.04 22.66 -7.55
N ASN A 140 27.82 22.30 -8.57
CA ASN A 140 29.00 23.03 -9.03
C ASN A 140 28.59 24.19 -9.96
N LYS A 141 29.58 24.91 -10.53
CA LYS A 141 29.31 26.05 -11.43
C LYS A 141 28.68 25.65 -12.77
N ASP A 142 28.85 24.39 -13.16
CA ASP A 142 28.29 23.81 -14.38
C ASP A 142 26.86 23.30 -14.16
N GLY A 143 26.35 23.40 -12.92
CA GLY A 143 25.01 22.95 -12.56
C GLY A 143 24.91 21.45 -12.36
N GLU A 144 25.98 20.77 -11.98
CA GLU A 144 26.00 19.33 -11.66
C GLU A 144 26.24 19.10 -10.15
N PHE A 145 25.70 18.02 -9.58
CA PHE A 145 25.96 17.68 -8.18
C PHE A 145 27.46 17.43 -7.93
N LYS A 146 27.98 17.99 -6.83
CA LYS A 146 29.40 17.91 -6.47
C LYS A 146 29.82 16.46 -6.19
N GLU A 147 30.88 15.98 -6.83
CA GLU A 147 31.35 14.59 -6.70
C GLU A 147 31.72 14.18 -5.26
N HIS A 148 32.26 15.10 -4.45
CA HIS A 148 32.65 14.79 -3.06
C HIS A 148 31.46 14.45 -2.14
N LEU A 149 30.21 14.67 -2.58
CA LEU A 149 29.03 14.20 -1.85
C LEU A 149 29.02 12.67 -1.72
N ALA A 150 29.78 11.95 -2.57
CA ALA A 150 30.07 10.52 -2.45
C ALA A 150 30.67 10.09 -1.09
N GLU A 151 31.28 11.02 -0.36
CA GLU A 151 31.87 10.75 0.96
C GLU A 151 30.81 10.65 2.07
N ASP A 152 29.63 11.26 1.88
CA ASP A 152 28.51 11.21 2.82
C ASP A 152 27.46 10.18 2.38
N ALA A 153 27.71 8.92 2.73
CA ALA A 153 26.82 7.80 2.42
C ALA A 153 25.37 8.00 2.94
N ARG A 154 25.21 8.59 4.14
CA ARG A 154 23.90 8.84 4.74
C ARG A 154 23.19 10.00 4.05
N GLY A 155 23.91 11.07 3.75
CA GLY A 155 23.40 12.20 2.98
C GLY A 155 22.95 11.81 1.58
N LEU A 156 23.73 10.98 0.88
CA LEU A 156 23.35 10.48 -0.45
C LEU A 156 22.14 9.56 -0.43
N LEU A 157 22.04 8.67 0.57
CA LEU A 157 20.85 7.84 0.74
C LEU A 157 19.62 8.70 0.99
N CYS A 158 19.75 9.72 1.84
CA CYS A 158 18.66 10.64 2.12
C CYS A 158 18.28 11.49 0.90
N LEU A 159 19.26 11.94 0.09
CA LEU A 159 19.01 12.63 -1.17
C LEU A 159 18.25 11.74 -2.17
N TYR A 160 18.64 10.46 -2.28
CA TYR A 160 17.97 9.48 -3.14
C TYR A 160 16.50 9.30 -2.74
N GLU A 161 16.20 9.22 -1.44
CA GLU A 161 14.83 9.09 -0.95
C GLU A 161 14.05 10.42 -1.09
N ALA A 162 14.67 11.56 -0.80
CA ALA A 162 14.09 12.88 -1.00
C ALA A 162 13.68 13.13 -2.47
N ALA A 163 14.51 12.70 -3.42
CA ALA A 163 14.25 12.83 -4.85
C ALA A 163 13.02 12.02 -5.33
N GLN A 164 12.56 11.02 -4.57
CA GLN A 164 11.34 10.27 -4.90
C GLN A 164 10.07 11.11 -4.73
N TRP A 165 10.14 12.23 -4.02
CA TRP A 165 9.05 13.18 -3.80
C TRP A 165 9.00 14.29 -4.87
N SER A 166 9.60 14.06 -6.04
CA SER A 166 9.57 15.01 -7.15
C SER A 166 8.16 15.22 -7.69
N THR A 167 7.90 16.44 -8.17
CA THR A 167 6.71 16.85 -8.91
C THR A 167 7.09 17.22 -10.34
N HIS A 168 6.11 17.54 -11.19
CA HIS A 168 6.39 17.94 -12.57
C HIS A 168 7.21 19.24 -12.64
N GLY A 169 8.21 19.27 -13.52
CA GLY A 169 9.08 20.45 -13.74
C GLY A 169 10.22 20.63 -12.74
N GLU A 170 10.53 19.63 -11.92
CA GLU A 170 11.60 19.69 -10.91
C GLU A 170 12.86 18.92 -11.32
N ASP A 171 13.49 19.37 -12.40
CA ASP A 171 14.66 18.71 -13.02
C ASP A 171 15.82 18.45 -12.04
N ILE A 172 16.00 19.33 -11.05
CA ILE A 172 17.01 19.16 -9.97
C ILE A 172 16.84 17.81 -9.25
N LEU A 173 15.60 17.36 -9.01
CA LEU A 173 15.35 16.10 -8.32
C LEU A 173 15.53 14.89 -9.25
N ASP A 174 15.25 15.04 -10.54
CA ASP A 174 15.51 13.99 -11.53
C ASP A 174 17.02 13.76 -11.66
N GLU A 175 17.81 14.84 -11.72
CA GLU A 175 19.27 14.80 -11.66
C GLU A 175 19.76 14.20 -10.33
N ALA A 176 19.19 14.62 -9.19
CA ALA A 176 19.54 14.09 -7.87
C ALA A 176 19.31 12.58 -7.79
N LEU A 177 18.21 12.10 -8.37
CA LEU A 177 17.87 10.68 -8.39
C LEU A 177 18.88 9.86 -9.19
N VAL A 178 19.27 10.34 -10.38
CA VAL A 178 20.30 9.69 -11.22
C VAL A 178 21.65 9.70 -10.53
N PHE A 179 22.08 10.87 -10.04
CA PHE A 179 23.34 11.07 -9.36
C PHE A 179 23.48 10.17 -8.13
N SER A 180 22.53 10.28 -7.18
CA SER A 180 22.59 9.51 -5.93
C SER A 180 22.52 8.01 -6.16
N ARG A 181 21.66 7.54 -7.08
CA ARG A 181 21.56 6.11 -7.42
C ARG A 181 22.88 5.55 -7.94
N SER A 182 23.55 6.27 -8.85
CA SER A 182 24.82 5.82 -9.45
C SER A 182 25.94 5.63 -8.43
N LEU A 183 25.95 6.43 -7.36
CA LEU A 183 26.96 6.38 -6.31
C LEU A 183 26.62 5.38 -5.21
N LEU A 184 25.33 5.24 -4.86
CA LEU A 184 24.87 4.37 -3.77
C LEU A 184 25.22 2.90 -4.01
N GLU A 185 25.22 2.44 -5.27
CA GLU A 185 25.61 1.06 -5.60
C GLU A 185 27.05 0.73 -5.17
N ASP A 186 27.98 1.65 -5.41
CA ASP A 186 29.39 1.50 -5.02
C ASP A 186 29.61 1.77 -3.52
N ILE A 187 28.95 2.80 -2.96
CA ILE A 187 29.04 3.16 -1.54
C ILE A 187 28.53 2.05 -0.62
N ALA A 188 27.52 1.28 -1.05
CA ALA A 188 27.01 0.15 -0.28
C ALA A 188 28.11 -0.87 0.08
N SER A 189 29.12 -1.05 -0.78
CA SER A 189 30.22 -1.98 -0.52
C SER A 189 31.23 -1.48 0.52
N ARG A 190 31.29 -0.16 0.73
CA ARG A 190 32.24 0.54 1.61
C ARG A 190 31.62 0.99 2.94
N SER A 191 30.31 0.83 3.07
CA SER A 191 29.52 1.24 4.25
C SER A 191 29.58 0.20 5.37
N SER A 192 29.14 0.58 6.58
CA SER A 192 28.91 -0.39 7.66
C SER A 192 27.94 -1.49 7.20
N PRO A 193 28.01 -2.72 7.75
CA PRO A 193 27.14 -3.81 7.29
C PRO A 193 25.64 -3.48 7.36
N HIS A 194 25.18 -2.78 8.39
CA HIS A 194 23.78 -2.39 8.53
C HIS A 194 23.38 -1.26 7.56
N LEU A 195 24.26 -0.29 7.31
CA LEU A 195 24.01 0.77 6.31
C LEU A 195 24.04 0.23 4.88
N ALA A 196 24.95 -0.70 4.58
CA ALA A 196 25.01 -1.39 3.29
C ALA A 196 23.70 -2.13 2.98
N VAL A 197 23.11 -2.79 3.98
CA VAL A 197 21.79 -3.43 3.84
C VAL A 197 20.71 -2.37 3.60
N ARG A 198 20.70 -1.28 4.37
CA ARG A 198 19.73 -0.18 4.19
C ARG A 198 19.80 0.42 2.79
N ILE A 199 21.01 0.68 2.27
CA ILE A 199 21.21 1.21 0.91
C ILE A 199 20.68 0.22 -0.13
N LYS A 200 21.02 -1.08 -0.02
CA LYS A 200 20.52 -2.11 -0.95
C LYS A 200 19.00 -2.22 -0.93
N ASN A 201 18.39 -2.11 0.25
CA ASN A 201 16.93 -2.12 0.39
C ASN A 201 16.31 -0.89 -0.28
N ALA A 202 16.84 0.32 -0.05
CA ALA A 202 16.34 1.55 -0.68
C ALA A 202 16.47 1.53 -2.21
N LEU A 203 17.56 0.97 -2.74
CA LEU A 203 17.74 0.77 -4.19
C LEU A 203 16.77 -0.27 -4.76
N LYS A 204 16.37 -1.27 -3.97
CA LYS A 204 15.34 -2.25 -4.35
C LYS A 204 13.93 -1.65 -4.27
N HIS A 205 13.57 -0.99 -3.18
CA HIS A 205 12.34 -0.24 -2.97
C HIS A 205 12.66 0.99 -2.14
N ALA A 206 12.49 2.18 -2.71
CA ALA A 206 12.75 3.40 -1.96
C ALA A 206 11.66 3.59 -0.90
N TYR A 207 12.03 4.04 0.31
CA TYR A 207 11.09 4.24 1.42
C TYR A 207 9.79 4.96 1.03
N PRO A 208 9.81 6.08 0.25
CA PRO A 208 8.59 6.78 -0.13
C PRO A 208 7.62 5.97 -1.00
N ARG A 209 8.11 4.94 -1.70
CA ARG A 209 7.35 4.07 -2.61
C ARG A 209 7.15 2.65 -2.07
N GLY A 210 7.68 2.34 -0.90
CA GLY A 210 7.54 1.04 -0.23
C GLY A 210 6.27 0.95 0.61
N ILE A 211 5.80 -0.28 0.85
CA ILE A 211 4.69 -0.52 1.78
C ILE A 211 5.17 -0.21 3.21
N SER A 212 4.49 0.73 3.88
CA SER A 212 4.95 1.30 5.16
C SER A 212 5.36 0.25 6.19
N ARG A 213 4.56 -0.81 6.38
CA ARG A 213 4.87 -1.83 7.40
C ARG A 213 6.09 -2.70 7.06
N ILE A 214 6.33 -2.96 5.78
CA ILE A 214 7.52 -3.69 5.31
C ILE A 214 8.76 -2.82 5.54
N GLU A 215 8.70 -1.55 5.15
CA GLU A 215 9.79 -0.60 5.36
C GLU A 215 10.09 -0.40 6.85
N THR A 216 9.04 -0.26 7.68
CA THR A 216 9.17 -0.17 9.15
C THR A 216 9.87 -1.39 9.73
N ARG A 217 9.50 -2.60 9.30
CA ARG A 217 10.11 -3.83 9.82
C ARG A 217 11.62 -3.89 9.54
N GLN A 218 12.03 -3.46 8.34
CA GLN A 218 13.43 -3.36 7.97
C GLN A 218 14.14 -2.24 8.73
N TYR A 219 13.47 -1.10 8.90
CA TYR A 219 14.04 0.06 9.59
C TYR A 219 14.27 -0.19 11.07
N ILE A 220 13.37 -0.89 11.77
CA ILE A 220 13.58 -1.28 13.18
C ILE A 220 14.89 -2.05 13.34
N SER A 221 15.15 -3.03 12.45
CA SER A 221 16.39 -3.82 12.47
C SER A 221 17.65 -3.03 12.09
N TYR A 222 17.50 -1.95 11.30
CA TYR A 222 18.59 -1.00 11.04
C TYR A 222 18.84 -0.11 12.26
N TYR A 223 17.78 0.49 12.81
CA TYR A 223 17.83 1.46 13.90
C TYR A 223 18.43 0.86 15.18
N GLU A 224 18.09 -0.39 15.51
CA GLU A 224 18.68 -1.13 16.63
C GLU A 224 20.21 -1.29 16.54
N LYS A 225 20.78 -1.23 15.33
CA LYS A 225 22.23 -1.38 15.10
C LYS A 225 22.97 -0.05 15.02
N GLU A 226 22.27 1.08 15.09
CA GLU A 226 22.89 2.41 15.06
C GLU A 226 23.45 2.76 16.44
N ASP A 227 24.64 3.34 16.50
CA ASP A 227 25.37 3.56 17.77
C ASP A 227 24.65 4.53 18.73
N PHE A 228 23.84 5.45 18.21
CA PHE A 228 23.20 6.53 18.97
C PHE A 228 21.67 6.52 18.85
N HIS A 229 21.07 5.33 18.71
CA HIS A 229 19.62 5.21 18.65
C HIS A 229 18.97 5.48 20.02
N ASP A 230 17.78 6.09 19.99
CA ASP A 230 16.94 6.24 21.17
C ASP A 230 16.34 4.88 21.56
N GLN A 231 16.74 4.38 22.73
CA GLN A 231 16.32 3.08 23.25
C GLN A 231 14.83 3.04 23.57
N THR A 232 14.27 4.13 24.11
CA THR A 232 12.84 4.22 24.48
C THR A 232 12.00 4.19 23.22
N LEU A 233 12.41 4.94 22.19
CA LEU A 233 11.72 4.97 20.90
C LEU A 233 11.83 3.63 20.16
N LEU A 234 12.98 2.95 20.21
CA LEU A 234 13.14 1.61 19.66
C LEU A 234 12.20 0.61 20.36
N GLU A 235 12.18 0.62 21.69
CA GLU A 235 11.32 -0.26 22.49
C GLU A 235 9.84 0.01 22.19
N PHE A 236 9.44 1.28 22.08
CA PHE A 236 8.10 1.68 21.68
C PHE A 236 7.72 1.10 20.32
N ALA A 237 8.59 1.24 19.31
CA ALA A 237 8.36 0.71 17.97
C ALA A 237 8.24 -0.81 17.93
N LYS A 238 9.08 -1.54 18.69
CA LYS A 238 9.02 -3.01 18.76
C LYS A 238 7.74 -3.50 19.42
N VAL A 239 7.34 -2.89 20.54
CA VAL A 239 6.09 -3.23 21.25
C VAL A 239 4.88 -2.95 20.37
N ASP A 240 4.84 -1.76 19.74
CA ASP A 240 3.76 -1.38 18.82
C ASP A 240 3.66 -2.33 17.62
N PHE A 241 4.79 -2.63 16.96
CA PHE A 241 4.83 -3.56 15.83
C PHE A 241 4.25 -4.92 16.19
N ASN A 242 4.65 -5.48 17.34
CA ASN A 242 4.20 -6.79 17.77
C ASN A 242 2.72 -6.80 18.16
N LEU A 243 2.19 -5.72 18.75
CA LEU A 243 0.76 -5.59 19.04
C LEU A 243 -0.07 -5.48 17.76
N LEU A 244 0.38 -4.69 16.78
CA LEU A 244 -0.23 -4.62 15.45
C LEU A 244 -0.20 -5.96 14.73
N GLN A 245 0.91 -6.70 14.81
CA GLN A 245 1.00 -8.05 14.24
C GLN A 245 -0.05 -9.00 14.85
N LEU A 246 -0.34 -8.91 16.15
CA LEU A 246 -1.41 -9.70 16.77
C LEU A 246 -2.78 -9.34 16.21
N LEU A 247 -3.06 -8.03 16.09
CA LEU A 247 -4.29 -7.53 15.46
C LEU A 247 -4.42 -8.06 14.03
N TYR A 248 -3.35 -7.96 13.24
CA TYR A 248 -3.39 -8.39 11.84
C TYR A 248 -3.66 -9.88 11.69
N ARG A 249 -3.12 -10.71 12.58
CA ARG A 249 -3.41 -12.15 12.59
C ARG A 249 -4.86 -12.45 12.96
N GLU A 250 -5.43 -11.70 13.89
CA GLU A 250 -6.85 -11.83 14.25
C GLU A 250 -7.75 -11.47 13.08
N GLU A 251 -7.49 -10.34 12.42
CA GLU A 251 -8.18 -9.88 11.22
C GLU A 251 -8.04 -10.87 10.06
N LEU A 252 -6.82 -11.35 9.78
CA LEU A 252 -6.58 -12.37 8.76
C LEU A 252 -7.38 -13.65 9.06
N GLY A 253 -7.46 -14.06 10.33
CA GLY A 253 -8.30 -15.17 10.76
C GLY A 253 -9.79 -14.95 10.49
N GLN A 254 -10.29 -13.71 10.60
CA GLN A 254 -11.65 -13.36 10.20
C GLN A 254 -11.86 -13.50 8.69
N VAL A 255 -10.92 -13.00 7.88
CA VAL A 255 -10.96 -13.12 6.42
C VAL A 255 -10.91 -14.58 5.99
N PHE A 256 -10.06 -15.41 6.60
CA PHE A 256 -10.01 -16.85 6.33
C PHE A 256 -11.31 -17.56 6.69
N ARG A 257 -11.91 -17.27 7.85
CA ARG A 257 -13.21 -17.85 8.22
C ARG A 257 -14.28 -17.48 7.20
N TRP A 258 -14.31 -16.22 6.75
CA TRP A 258 -15.23 -15.79 5.69
C TRP A 258 -14.98 -16.57 4.39
N TYR A 259 -13.73 -16.66 3.94
CA TYR A 259 -13.34 -17.37 2.71
C TYR A 259 -13.73 -18.86 2.78
N ASN A 260 -13.38 -19.54 3.87
CA ASN A 260 -13.63 -20.96 4.06
C ASN A 260 -15.14 -21.28 4.09
N ASN A 261 -15.97 -20.39 4.66
CA ASN A 261 -17.43 -20.56 4.68
C ASN A 261 -18.06 -20.56 3.28
N LEU A 262 -17.38 -19.99 2.28
CA LEU A 262 -17.84 -20.02 0.89
C LEU A 262 -17.62 -21.41 0.24
N ASN A 263 -16.73 -22.26 0.77
CA ASN A 263 -16.41 -23.58 0.19
C ASN A 263 -16.00 -23.50 -1.29
N LEU A 264 -15.21 -22.48 -1.65
CA LEU A 264 -14.89 -22.12 -3.03
C LEU A 264 -14.18 -23.23 -3.79
N GLU A 265 -13.34 -24.04 -3.15
CA GLU A 265 -12.65 -25.16 -3.81
C GLU A 265 -13.62 -26.13 -4.51
N SER A 266 -14.83 -26.30 -3.94
CA SER A 266 -15.87 -27.15 -4.52
C SER A 266 -16.75 -26.43 -5.54
N LYS A 267 -16.88 -25.10 -5.44
CA LYS A 267 -17.81 -24.29 -6.24
C LYS A 267 -17.13 -23.64 -7.45
N LEU A 268 -15.89 -23.20 -7.27
CA LEU A 268 -15.05 -22.43 -8.19
C LEU A 268 -13.62 -23.00 -8.21
N PRO A 269 -13.43 -24.27 -8.63
CA PRO A 269 -12.11 -24.90 -8.60
C PRO A 269 -11.07 -24.25 -9.52
N TYR A 270 -11.50 -23.40 -10.45
CA TYR A 270 -10.65 -22.67 -11.38
C TYR A 270 -10.08 -21.37 -10.77
N ALA A 271 -10.66 -20.86 -9.69
CA ALA A 271 -10.29 -19.56 -9.13
C ALA A 271 -9.08 -19.66 -8.19
N ARG A 272 -8.26 -18.60 -8.19
CA ARG A 272 -7.10 -18.46 -7.32
C ARG A 272 -7.53 -18.26 -5.87
N ASN A 273 -6.88 -18.99 -4.96
CA ASN A 273 -6.92 -18.68 -3.54
C ASN A 273 -5.71 -17.80 -3.17
N ARG A 274 -5.96 -16.51 -2.97
CA ARG A 274 -4.96 -15.50 -2.56
C ARG A 274 -5.39 -14.74 -1.32
N THR A 275 -5.97 -15.45 -0.36
CA THR A 275 -6.53 -14.86 0.87
C THR A 275 -5.48 -14.08 1.66
N VAL A 276 -4.28 -14.67 1.85
CA VAL A 276 -3.19 -14.04 2.60
C VAL A 276 -2.62 -12.84 1.84
N GLU A 277 -2.41 -12.95 0.53
CA GLU A 277 -1.90 -11.86 -0.30
C GLU A 277 -2.90 -10.71 -0.40
N SER A 278 -4.20 -11.00 -0.47
CA SER A 278 -5.28 -10.00 -0.45
C SER A 278 -5.29 -9.23 0.86
N TYR A 279 -5.10 -9.92 1.98
CA TYR A 279 -4.99 -9.26 3.28
C TYR A 279 -3.67 -8.49 3.45
N LEU A 280 -2.55 -8.98 2.90
CA LEU A 280 -1.30 -8.22 2.83
C LEU A 280 -1.47 -6.90 2.06
N TRP A 281 -2.21 -6.93 0.95
CA TRP A 281 -2.63 -5.71 0.24
C TRP A 281 -3.40 -4.77 1.17
N ALA A 282 -4.38 -5.30 1.90
CA ALA A 282 -5.21 -4.50 2.79
C ALA A 282 -4.42 -3.86 3.93
N VAL A 283 -3.51 -4.60 4.57
CA VAL A 283 -2.59 -4.05 5.58
C VAL A 283 -1.67 -3.00 4.98
N GLY A 284 -1.22 -3.19 3.74
CA GLY A 284 -0.42 -2.18 3.05
C GLY A 284 -1.15 -0.84 2.88
N VAL A 285 -2.49 -0.87 2.75
CA VAL A 285 -3.33 0.32 2.65
C VAL A 285 -3.83 0.82 4.01
N HIS A 286 -4.18 -0.05 4.96
CA HIS A 286 -4.94 0.21 6.20
C HIS A 286 -4.26 -0.39 7.43
N PHE A 287 -3.00 -0.04 7.70
CA PHE A 287 -2.23 -0.68 8.77
C PHE A 287 -2.59 -0.20 10.18
N GLU A 288 -3.14 1.00 10.34
CA GLU A 288 -3.42 1.60 11.64
C GLU A 288 -4.65 0.93 12.32
N PRO A 289 -4.67 0.74 13.65
CA PRO A 289 -5.74 0.01 14.34
C PRO A 289 -7.14 0.59 14.12
N CYS A 290 -7.24 1.90 13.93
CA CYS A 290 -8.51 2.58 13.68
C CYS A 290 -9.17 2.17 12.36
N TYR A 291 -8.42 1.54 11.45
CA TYR A 291 -8.91 1.04 10.16
C TYR A 291 -9.12 -0.47 10.12
N SER A 292 -9.08 -1.17 11.27
CA SER A 292 -9.23 -2.63 11.34
C SER A 292 -10.41 -3.17 10.51
N GLU A 293 -11.62 -2.65 10.74
CA GLU A 293 -12.82 -3.02 9.99
C GLU A 293 -12.71 -2.71 8.49
N ALA A 294 -12.09 -1.58 8.13
CA ALA A 294 -11.87 -1.23 6.73
C ALA A 294 -10.86 -2.17 6.07
N GLY A 295 -9.82 -2.61 6.79
CA GLY A 295 -8.82 -3.58 6.34
C GLY A 295 -9.44 -4.94 6.04
N ILE A 296 -10.26 -5.49 6.94
CA ILE A 296 -10.97 -6.76 6.72
C ILE A 296 -11.88 -6.67 5.49
N LYS A 297 -12.68 -5.60 5.40
CA LYS A 297 -13.61 -5.37 4.29
C LYS A 297 -12.88 -5.21 2.96
N PHE A 298 -11.76 -4.49 2.96
CA PHE A 298 -10.95 -4.29 1.75
C PHE A 298 -10.27 -5.59 1.30
N ALA A 299 -9.74 -6.40 2.22
CA ALA A 299 -9.23 -7.74 1.92
C ALA A 299 -10.29 -8.63 1.28
N THR A 300 -11.50 -8.62 1.86
CA THR A 300 -12.66 -9.36 1.35
C THR A 300 -13.06 -8.88 -0.05
N LEU A 301 -13.08 -7.56 -0.29
CA LEU A 301 -13.34 -6.98 -1.61
C LEU A 301 -12.34 -7.45 -2.65
N ILE A 302 -11.04 -7.47 -2.33
CA ILE A 302 -9.98 -7.95 -3.25
C ILE A 302 -10.21 -9.41 -3.63
N ILE A 303 -10.59 -10.25 -2.67
CA ILE A 303 -10.93 -11.65 -2.95
C ILE A 303 -12.12 -11.72 -3.91
N VAL A 304 -13.22 -10.99 -3.63
CA VAL A 304 -14.40 -10.95 -4.51
C VAL A 304 -14.01 -10.51 -5.93
N LEU A 305 -13.21 -9.45 -6.06
CA LEU A 305 -12.71 -8.97 -7.35
C LEU A 305 -11.87 -10.03 -8.07
N THR A 306 -11.01 -10.75 -7.35
CA THR A 306 -10.19 -11.85 -7.89
C THR A 306 -11.05 -12.98 -8.43
N LEU A 307 -12.12 -13.37 -7.71
CA LEU A 307 -13.04 -14.42 -8.17
C LEU A 307 -13.76 -14.00 -9.46
N VAL A 308 -14.17 -12.74 -9.55
CA VAL A 308 -14.79 -12.21 -10.77
C VAL A 308 -13.76 -12.16 -11.90
N ASP A 309 -12.57 -11.64 -11.67
CA ASP A 309 -11.45 -11.61 -12.64
C ASP A 309 -11.16 -12.99 -13.23
N ASP A 310 -10.96 -14.00 -12.38
CA ASP A 310 -10.73 -15.39 -12.78
C ASP A 310 -11.87 -15.98 -13.62
N THR A 311 -13.10 -15.51 -13.39
CA THR A 311 -14.26 -15.95 -14.19
C THR A 311 -14.19 -15.43 -15.62
N TYR A 312 -13.79 -14.17 -15.80
CA TYR A 312 -13.67 -13.56 -17.13
C TYR A 312 -12.41 -14.02 -17.87
N ASP A 313 -11.27 -14.14 -17.19
CA ASP A 313 -9.97 -14.40 -17.83
C ASP A 313 -9.65 -15.90 -17.98
N ALA A 314 -10.17 -16.74 -17.08
CA ALA A 314 -9.70 -18.12 -16.92
C ALA A 314 -10.81 -19.16 -16.74
N TYR A 315 -12.05 -18.87 -17.17
CA TYR A 315 -13.12 -19.88 -17.12
C TYR A 315 -14.30 -19.70 -18.09
N GLY A 316 -14.89 -18.50 -18.14
CA GLY A 316 -16.14 -18.26 -18.86
C GLY A 316 -15.95 -18.20 -20.37
N THR A 317 -16.95 -18.67 -21.13
CA THR A 317 -17.03 -18.39 -22.57
C THR A 317 -17.77 -17.07 -22.81
N ILE A 318 -17.61 -16.45 -23.98
CA ILE A 318 -18.31 -15.18 -24.29
C ILE A 318 -19.83 -15.32 -24.17
N GLU A 319 -20.39 -16.45 -24.61
CA GLU A 319 -21.83 -16.74 -24.53
C GLU A 319 -22.34 -16.82 -23.09
N GLU A 320 -21.47 -17.16 -22.13
CA GLU A 320 -21.78 -17.20 -20.70
C GLU A 320 -21.47 -15.86 -20.01
N LEU A 321 -20.38 -15.20 -20.40
CA LEU A 321 -19.91 -13.96 -19.79
C LEU A 321 -20.82 -12.77 -20.13
N GLU A 322 -21.41 -12.72 -21.34
CA GLU A 322 -22.37 -11.66 -21.69
C GLU A 322 -23.62 -11.66 -20.77
N PRO A 323 -24.38 -12.77 -20.63
CA PRO A 323 -25.51 -12.82 -19.71
C PRO A 323 -25.09 -12.70 -18.24
N PHE A 324 -23.90 -13.19 -17.85
CA PHE A 324 -23.36 -12.98 -16.50
C PHE A 324 -23.09 -11.50 -16.21
N THR A 325 -22.47 -10.78 -17.16
CA THR A 325 -22.25 -9.33 -17.06
C THR A 325 -23.59 -8.62 -16.91
N ASP A 326 -24.54 -8.91 -17.77
CA ASP A 326 -25.88 -8.31 -17.76
C ASP A 326 -26.62 -8.54 -16.42
N ALA A 327 -26.46 -9.72 -15.81
CA ALA A 327 -26.98 -10.01 -14.48
C ALA A 327 -26.31 -9.15 -13.37
N LEU A 328 -24.99 -8.93 -13.45
CA LEU A 328 -24.27 -8.01 -12.54
C LEU A 328 -24.73 -6.56 -12.75
N LEU A 329 -24.93 -6.11 -13.98
CA LEU A 329 -25.39 -4.75 -14.30
C LEU A 329 -26.80 -4.47 -13.74
N ARG A 330 -27.71 -5.44 -13.90
CA ARG A 330 -29.06 -5.35 -13.34
C ARG A 330 -29.09 -5.45 -11.82
N TRP A 331 -28.05 -6.03 -11.23
CA TRP A 331 -27.96 -6.31 -9.79
C TRP A 331 -29.17 -7.07 -9.26
N ASN A 332 -29.64 -8.06 -10.03
CA ASN A 332 -30.87 -8.80 -9.73
C ASN A 332 -30.57 -10.29 -9.52
N PRO A 333 -30.87 -10.86 -8.34
CA PRO A 333 -30.62 -12.28 -8.05
C PRO A 333 -31.46 -13.24 -8.90
N SER A 334 -32.58 -12.79 -9.49
CA SER A 334 -33.43 -13.62 -10.37
C SER A 334 -32.98 -13.64 -11.83
N GLY A 335 -31.99 -12.82 -12.21
CA GLY A 335 -31.55 -12.64 -13.60
C GLY A 335 -30.50 -13.66 -14.08
N ILE A 336 -30.31 -14.75 -13.34
CA ILE A 336 -29.23 -15.73 -13.55
C ILE A 336 -29.75 -17.11 -14.01
N GLU A 337 -31.04 -17.23 -14.31
CA GLU A 337 -31.62 -18.44 -14.89
C GLU A 337 -30.95 -18.75 -16.24
N GLY A 338 -30.37 -19.94 -16.36
CA GLY A 338 -29.62 -20.38 -17.56
C GLY A 338 -28.10 -20.22 -17.48
N LEU A 339 -27.55 -19.51 -16.49
CA LEU A 339 -26.10 -19.44 -16.28
C LEU A 339 -25.51 -20.73 -15.69
N PRO A 340 -24.21 -21.00 -15.89
CA PRO A 340 -23.51 -22.05 -15.17
C PRO A 340 -23.61 -21.88 -13.64
N GLU A 341 -23.67 -23.00 -12.90
CA GLU A 341 -23.80 -22.97 -11.43
C GLU A 341 -22.66 -22.20 -10.75
N SER A 342 -21.44 -22.24 -11.30
CA SER A 342 -20.30 -21.46 -10.80
C SER A 342 -20.54 -19.95 -10.92
N MET A 343 -21.05 -19.48 -12.05
CA MET A 343 -21.36 -18.06 -12.26
C MET A 343 -22.55 -17.59 -11.42
N LYS A 344 -23.59 -18.42 -11.27
CA LYS A 344 -24.70 -18.16 -10.32
C LYS A 344 -24.17 -17.98 -8.90
N TYR A 345 -23.26 -18.87 -8.50
CA TYR A 345 -22.65 -18.82 -7.18
C TYR A 345 -21.85 -17.53 -6.96
N ILE A 346 -20.97 -17.15 -7.90
CA ILE A 346 -20.21 -15.89 -7.82
C ILE A 346 -21.13 -14.68 -7.80
N HIS A 347 -22.17 -14.66 -8.63
CA HIS A 347 -23.14 -13.57 -8.65
C HIS A 347 -23.75 -13.36 -7.26
N CYS A 348 -24.20 -14.43 -6.60
CA CYS A 348 -24.70 -14.37 -5.22
C CYS A 348 -23.64 -13.82 -4.25
N VAL A 349 -22.38 -14.29 -4.33
CA VAL A 349 -21.29 -13.82 -3.46
C VAL A 349 -21.05 -12.32 -3.63
N VAL A 350 -21.03 -11.82 -4.88
CA VAL A 350 -20.85 -10.39 -5.18
C VAL A 350 -22.00 -9.58 -4.58
N LEU A 351 -23.25 -9.95 -4.87
CA LEU A 351 -24.42 -9.22 -4.37
C LEU A 351 -24.46 -9.20 -2.84
N GLU A 352 -24.28 -10.36 -2.19
CA GLU A 352 -24.28 -10.45 -0.72
C GLU A 352 -23.19 -9.58 -0.08
N PHE A 353 -21.97 -9.54 -0.65
CA PHE A 353 -20.89 -8.73 -0.11
C PHE A 353 -21.22 -7.23 -0.12
N PHE A 354 -21.63 -6.70 -1.27
CA PHE A 354 -21.89 -5.28 -1.45
C PHE A 354 -23.19 -4.82 -0.79
N ASP A 355 -24.23 -5.66 -0.76
CA ASP A 355 -25.48 -5.36 -0.05
C ASP A 355 -25.23 -5.31 1.46
N LYS A 356 -24.42 -6.24 2.00
CA LYS A 356 -24.00 -6.21 3.41
C LYS A 356 -23.15 -4.98 3.72
N LEU A 357 -22.25 -4.60 2.81
CA LEU A 357 -21.45 -3.39 2.96
C LEU A 357 -22.34 -2.14 3.07
N GLU A 358 -23.36 -2.00 2.21
CA GLU A 358 -24.32 -0.89 2.29
C GLU A 358 -25.10 -0.93 3.61
N GLU A 359 -25.61 -2.10 4.03
CA GLU A 359 -26.34 -2.25 5.30
C GLU A 359 -25.50 -1.80 6.50
N GLU A 360 -24.21 -2.14 6.52
CA GLU A 360 -23.27 -1.71 7.57
C GLU A 360 -23.02 -0.21 7.51
N MET A 361 -22.84 0.37 6.31
CA MET A 361 -22.66 1.82 6.16
C MET A 361 -23.91 2.59 6.61
N GLU A 362 -25.12 2.08 6.32
CA GLU A 362 -26.38 2.66 6.79
C GLU A 362 -26.49 2.64 8.32
N LYS A 363 -26.14 1.52 8.97
CA LYS A 363 -26.13 1.39 10.44
C LYS A 363 -25.17 2.39 11.11
N GLU A 364 -24.07 2.71 10.44
CA GLU A 364 -23.09 3.70 10.89
C GLU A 364 -23.48 5.15 10.54
N GLY A 365 -24.68 5.37 9.99
CA GLY A 365 -25.18 6.71 9.65
C GLY A 365 -24.54 7.29 8.38
N ARG A 366 -23.99 6.45 7.52
CA ARG A 366 -23.33 6.81 6.25
C ARG A 366 -24.05 6.12 5.07
N PRO A 367 -25.35 6.32 4.85
CA PRO A 367 -26.07 5.68 3.75
C PRO A 367 -25.50 6.12 2.39
N GLY A 368 -25.51 5.21 1.43
CA GLY A 368 -25.13 5.43 0.05
C GLY A 368 -23.65 5.24 -0.29
N TYR A 369 -22.80 4.90 0.68
CA TYR A 369 -21.37 4.64 0.42
C TYR A 369 -21.12 3.28 -0.26
N GLY A 370 -21.85 2.24 0.12
CA GLY A 370 -21.84 0.94 -0.56
C GLY A 370 -22.38 1.02 -1.98
N ILE A 371 -23.30 1.96 -2.28
CA ILE A 371 -23.76 2.24 -3.65
C ILE A 371 -22.60 2.65 -4.56
N TYR A 372 -21.64 3.45 -4.09
CA TYR A 372 -20.46 3.81 -4.90
C TYR A 372 -19.56 2.60 -5.15
N ALA A 373 -19.35 1.75 -4.14
CA ALA A 373 -18.59 0.51 -4.28
C ALA A 373 -19.26 -0.46 -5.29
N LYS A 374 -20.58 -0.59 -5.23
CA LYS A 374 -21.37 -1.33 -6.23
C LYS A 374 -21.22 -0.77 -7.63
N LYS A 375 -21.30 0.56 -7.80
CA LYS A 375 -21.09 1.21 -9.11
C LYS A 375 -19.69 0.91 -9.66
N SER A 376 -18.67 0.88 -8.80
CA SER A 376 -17.32 0.46 -9.18
C SER A 376 -17.32 -0.96 -9.75
N MET A 377 -17.90 -1.93 -9.04
CA MET A 377 -17.98 -3.33 -9.50
C MET A 377 -18.70 -3.45 -10.86
N ILE A 378 -19.78 -2.71 -11.06
CA ILE A 378 -20.52 -2.67 -12.32
C ILE A 378 -19.63 -2.17 -13.47
N VAL A 379 -18.86 -1.11 -13.24
CA VAL A 379 -17.94 -0.55 -14.25
C VAL A 379 -16.77 -1.50 -14.53
N THR A 380 -16.22 -2.12 -13.50
CA THR A 380 -15.19 -3.17 -13.63
C THR A 380 -15.70 -4.36 -14.45
N ALA A 381 -16.90 -4.87 -14.17
CA ALA A 381 -17.49 -5.98 -14.94
C ALA A 381 -17.67 -5.63 -16.44
N LYS A 382 -18.09 -4.39 -16.75
CA LYS A 382 -18.13 -3.91 -18.15
C LYS A 382 -16.77 -3.90 -18.82
N SER A 383 -15.72 -3.66 -18.04
CA SER A 383 -14.36 -3.55 -18.56
C SER A 383 -13.75 -4.93 -18.78
N TYR A 384 -14.03 -5.89 -17.88
CA TYR A 384 -13.66 -7.30 -18.06
C TYR A 384 -14.32 -7.93 -19.28
N ILE A 385 -15.63 -7.73 -19.50
CA ILE A 385 -16.27 -8.28 -20.70
C ILE A 385 -15.68 -7.67 -21.98
N GLN A 386 -15.25 -6.41 -21.95
CA GLN A 386 -14.64 -5.76 -23.11
C GLN A 386 -13.28 -6.37 -23.44
N GLU A 387 -12.47 -6.70 -22.44
CA GLU A 387 -11.21 -7.43 -22.60
C GLU A 387 -11.43 -8.85 -23.13
N ALA A 388 -12.41 -9.56 -22.57
CA ALA A 388 -12.78 -10.89 -23.06
C ALA A 388 -13.24 -10.85 -24.53
N LYS A 389 -14.01 -9.84 -24.93
CA LYS A 389 -14.42 -9.63 -26.33
C LYS A 389 -13.24 -9.38 -27.25
N TRP A 390 -12.30 -8.51 -26.85
CA TRP A 390 -11.08 -8.28 -27.61
C TRP A 390 -10.30 -9.56 -27.82
N LEU A 391 -10.13 -10.37 -26.77
CA LEU A 391 -9.46 -11.67 -26.86
C LEU A 391 -10.19 -12.64 -27.80
N ASN A 392 -11.51 -12.76 -27.69
CA ASN A 392 -12.32 -13.66 -28.50
C ASN A 392 -12.35 -13.27 -29.98
N GLU A 393 -12.32 -11.97 -30.28
CA GLU A 393 -12.31 -11.43 -31.65
C GLU A 393 -10.91 -11.35 -32.26
N ASP A 394 -9.86 -11.78 -31.54
CA ASP A 394 -8.44 -11.57 -31.88
C ASP A 394 -8.15 -10.09 -32.21
N TYR A 395 -8.82 -9.18 -31.49
CA TYR A 395 -8.69 -7.74 -31.66
C TYR A 395 -7.60 -7.19 -30.75
N VAL A 396 -6.60 -6.56 -31.36
CA VAL A 396 -5.56 -5.83 -30.65
C VAL A 396 -5.98 -4.38 -30.48
N ALA A 397 -6.45 -4.02 -29.28
CA ALA A 397 -6.83 -2.65 -28.96
C ALA A 397 -5.67 -1.67 -29.11
N THR A 398 -5.98 -0.45 -29.54
CA THR A 398 -5.02 0.65 -29.51
C THR A 398 -4.65 0.99 -28.06
N PHE A 399 -3.52 1.66 -27.85
CA PHE A 399 -3.11 2.06 -26.50
C PHE A 399 -4.17 2.91 -25.79
N ASP A 400 -4.81 3.86 -26.50
CA ASP A 400 -5.83 4.72 -25.92
C ASP A 400 -7.11 3.93 -25.55
N GLU A 401 -7.56 2.99 -26.40
CA GLU A 401 -8.70 2.10 -26.10
C GLU A 401 -8.40 1.20 -24.90
N TYR A 402 -7.25 0.50 -24.93
CA TYR A 402 -6.83 -0.38 -23.85
C TYR A 402 -6.71 0.39 -22.53
N ARG A 403 -6.14 1.60 -22.56
CA ARG A 403 -6.04 2.43 -21.36
C ARG A 403 -7.41 2.79 -20.80
N GLU A 404 -8.32 3.29 -21.64
CA GLU A 404 -9.64 3.75 -21.17
C GLU A 404 -10.43 2.63 -20.51
N ASN A 405 -10.27 1.39 -20.99
CA ASN A 405 -10.83 0.20 -20.36
C ASN A 405 -10.02 -0.27 -19.14
N GLY A 406 -8.69 -0.33 -19.29
CA GLY A 406 -7.71 -0.89 -18.37
C GLY A 406 -7.74 -0.26 -16.98
N VAL A 407 -8.05 1.04 -16.89
CA VAL A 407 -8.21 1.75 -15.60
C VAL A 407 -9.32 1.14 -14.76
N TYR A 408 -10.38 0.68 -15.41
CA TYR A 408 -11.56 0.14 -14.76
C TYR A 408 -11.47 -1.38 -14.56
N SER A 409 -10.84 -2.13 -15.48
CA SER A 409 -10.55 -3.56 -15.28
C SER A 409 -9.50 -3.77 -14.19
N ALA A 410 -8.56 -2.84 -14.00
CA ALA A 410 -7.68 -2.83 -12.83
C ALA A 410 -8.44 -2.65 -11.49
N SER A 411 -9.76 -2.44 -11.51
CA SER A 411 -10.64 -2.41 -10.33
C SER A 411 -10.38 -1.26 -9.34
N PHE A 412 -9.69 -0.20 -9.80
CA PHE A 412 -9.38 0.99 -9.00
C PHE A 412 -10.28 2.17 -9.37
N CYS A 413 -11.56 2.14 -8.99
CA CYS A 413 -12.45 3.28 -9.24
C CYS A 413 -12.18 4.43 -8.28
N GLY A 414 -11.20 5.26 -8.67
CA GLY A 414 -10.89 6.57 -8.10
C GLY A 414 -9.99 7.42 -8.98
N ALA A 415 -9.39 6.85 -10.04
CA ALA A 415 -8.52 7.59 -10.96
C ALA A 415 -9.34 8.51 -11.90
N PRO A 416 -9.04 9.82 -11.98
CA PRO A 416 -9.59 10.70 -13.01
C PRO A 416 -9.23 10.20 -14.42
N ARG A 417 -10.18 10.34 -15.36
CA ARG A 417 -10.03 9.93 -16.78
C ARG A 417 -8.91 10.64 -17.54
N GLU A 418 -8.39 11.76 -17.03
CA GLU A 418 -7.61 12.71 -17.83
C GLU A 418 -6.08 12.51 -17.77
N GLU A 419 -5.54 11.66 -16.90
CA GLU A 419 -4.09 11.69 -16.59
C GLU A 419 -3.27 10.44 -16.96
N ILE A 420 -3.87 9.41 -17.59
CA ILE A 420 -3.14 8.15 -17.86
C ILE A 420 -2.48 8.19 -19.25
N LYS A 421 -1.96 9.33 -19.68
CA LYS A 421 -1.04 9.42 -20.85
C LYS A 421 0.42 9.18 -20.46
N VAL A 422 0.66 8.69 -19.26
CA VAL A 422 1.81 9.08 -18.46
C VAL A 422 2.54 7.81 -17.98
N MET A 423 3.86 7.75 -18.14
CA MET A 423 4.69 6.63 -17.66
C MET A 423 4.61 6.53 -16.12
N ALA A 424 4.85 5.35 -15.54
CA ALA A 424 4.75 5.16 -14.08
C ALA A 424 5.57 6.18 -13.26
N SER A 425 6.74 6.62 -13.75
CA SER A 425 7.55 7.68 -13.13
C SER A 425 6.78 9.00 -13.00
N ASP A 426 6.06 9.35 -14.06
CA ASP A 426 5.35 10.61 -14.17
C ASP A 426 4.02 10.55 -13.42
N SER A 427 3.40 9.36 -13.28
CA SER A 427 2.24 9.16 -12.40
C SER A 427 2.61 9.38 -10.93
N TRP A 428 3.79 8.94 -10.50
CA TRP A 428 4.29 9.23 -9.15
C TRP A 428 4.49 10.74 -8.94
N LYS A 429 4.99 11.47 -9.94
CA LYS A 429 5.09 12.94 -9.87
C LYS A 429 3.73 13.61 -9.73
N THR A 430 2.72 13.12 -10.45
CA THR A 430 1.33 13.59 -10.31
C THR A 430 0.80 13.33 -8.90
N ILE A 431 0.95 12.12 -8.36
CA ILE A 431 0.53 11.78 -6.99
C ILE A 431 1.20 12.71 -5.96
N ASN A 432 2.52 12.92 -6.08
CA ASN A 432 3.26 13.83 -5.21
C ASN A 432 2.75 15.27 -5.34
N GLN A 433 2.43 15.71 -6.57
CA GLN A 433 1.92 17.04 -6.82
C GLN A 433 0.55 17.24 -6.17
N GLU A 434 -0.37 16.30 -6.34
CA GLU A 434 -1.70 16.33 -5.71
C GLU A 434 -1.63 16.31 -4.18
N LEU A 435 -0.72 15.53 -3.60
CA LEU A 435 -0.44 15.53 -2.16
C LEU A 435 -0.04 16.93 -1.64
N MET A 436 0.65 17.70 -2.47
CA MET A 436 1.21 19.02 -2.15
C MET A 436 0.33 20.19 -2.62
N THR A 437 -0.72 19.94 -3.42
CA THR A 437 -1.67 20.97 -3.87
C THR A 437 -2.51 21.46 -2.68
N LYS A 438 -2.55 22.78 -2.47
CA LYS A 438 -3.34 23.43 -1.41
C LYS A 438 -4.35 24.42 -2.00
N PRO A 439 -5.61 24.44 -1.53
CA PRO A 439 -6.19 23.51 -0.56
C PRO A 439 -6.34 22.11 -1.18
N CYS A 440 -6.00 21.06 -0.42
CA CYS A 440 -6.23 19.70 -0.89
C CYS A 440 -7.74 19.40 -0.83
N GLN A 441 -8.28 18.75 -1.86
CA GLN A 441 -9.69 18.39 -1.91
C GLN A 441 -10.08 17.37 -0.82
N PHE A 442 -9.13 16.54 -0.40
CA PHE A 442 -9.33 15.47 0.57
C PHE A 442 -8.52 15.71 1.85
N SER A 443 -8.98 15.14 2.97
CA SER A 443 -8.20 15.14 4.20
C SER A 443 -6.94 14.29 4.04
N PHE A 444 -5.87 14.62 4.77
CA PHE A 444 -4.60 13.89 4.68
C PHE A 444 -4.75 12.37 4.90
N PRO A 445 -5.54 11.86 5.88
CA PRO A 445 -5.74 10.42 6.04
C PRO A 445 -6.31 9.73 4.79
N VAL A 446 -7.21 10.40 4.06
CA VAL A 446 -7.78 9.88 2.80
C VAL A 446 -6.73 9.86 1.70
N VAL A 447 -5.97 10.95 1.52
CA VAL A 447 -4.89 11.03 0.53
C VAL A 447 -3.84 9.93 0.78
N MET A 448 -3.52 9.67 2.06
CA MET A 448 -2.59 8.62 2.44
C MET A 448 -3.07 7.22 2.04
N ARG A 449 -4.39 6.94 1.95
CA ARG A 449 -4.88 5.65 1.44
C ARG A 449 -4.59 5.47 -0.05
N PHE A 450 -4.75 6.52 -0.85
CA PHE A 450 -4.39 6.49 -2.27
C PHE A 450 -2.87 6.34 -2.48
N LEU A 451 -2.08 7.05 -1.67
CA LEU A 451 -0.62 6.91 -1.69
C LEU A 451 -0.19 5.50 -1.28
N ASN A 452 -0.77 4.95 -0.21
CA ASN A 452 -0.48 3.60 0.24
C ASN A 452 -0.90 2.53 -0.77
N LEU A 453 -2.05 2.72 -1.45
CA LEU A 453 -2.44 1.85 -2.55
C LEU A 453 -1.40 1.88 -3.69
N SER A 454 -0.90 3.05 -4.04
CA SER A 454 0.15 3.20 -5.06
C SER A 454 1.46 2.51 -4.65
N ARG A 455 1.84 2.59 -3.37
CA ARG A 455 2.99 1.86 -2.78
C ARG A 455 2.80 0.35 -2.85
N VAL A 456 1.59 -0.11 -2.54
CA VAL A 456 1.22 -1.51 -2.64
C VAL A 456 1.37 -2.00 -4.08
N MET A 457 0.88 -1.24 -5.06
CA MET A 457 1.03 -1.55 -6.49
C MET A 457 2.50 -1.60 -6.92
N GLU A 458 3.31 -0.63 -6.52
CA GLU A 458 4.75 -0.63 -6.79
C GLU A 458 5.39 -1.90 -6.24
N VAL A 459 5.14 -2.28 -4.98
CA VAL A 459 5.76 -3.47 -4.39
C VAL A 459 5.26 -4.76 -5.05
N PHE A 460 3.96 -4.87 -5.32
CA PHE A 460 3.35 -6.09 -5.88
C PHE A 460 3.67 -6.31 -7.37
N TYR A 461 3.96 -5.25 -8.13
CA TYR A 461 4.10 -5.36 -9.57
C TYR A 461 5.44 -4.86 -10.13
N LYS A 462 6.38 -4.45 -9.27
CA LYS A 462 7.76 -4.10 -9.69
C LYS A 462 8.52 -5.25 -10.36
N LYS A 463 8.21 -6.49 -9.98
CA LYS A 463 8.62 -7.71 -10.70
C LYS A 463 7.33 -8.43 -11.11
N THR A 464 7.34 -9.06 -12.29
CA THR A 464 6.14 -9.61 -12.94
C THR A 464 5.22 -10.38 -11.99
N GLY A 465 3.98 -9.90 -11.82
CA GLY A 465 2.80 -10.67 -11.39
C GLY A 465 2.86 -11.39 -10.04
N ILE A 466 3.43 -10.77 -9.00
CA ILE A 466 3.70 -11.51 -7.74
C ILE A 466 2.44 -11.84 -6.93
N PHE A 467 1.32 -11.13 -7.12
CA PHE A 467 0.03 -11.50 -6.52
C PHE A 467 -0.42 -12.91 -6.94
N THR A 468 -0.21 -13.25 -8.22
CA THR A 468 -0.51 -14.59 -8.75
C THR A 468 0.48 -15.64 -8.24
N GLN A 469 1.67 -15.26 -7.78
CA GLN A 469 2.73 -16.18 -7.36
C GLN A 469 3.03 -16.02 -5.86
N PRO A 470 2.34 -16.76 -4.97
CA PRO A 470 2.39 -16.52 -3.54
C PRO A 470 3.79 -16.74 -2.94
N GLU A 471 4.62 -17.60 -3.54
CA GLU A 471 6.02 -17.83 -3.13
C GLU A 471 6.88 -16.56 -3.21
N LEU A 472 6.57 -15.63 -4.13
CA LEU A 472 7.29 -14.36 -4.25
C LEU A 472 6.95 -13.38 -3.12
N MET A 473 5.86 -13.63 -2.39
CA MET A 473 5.38 -12.81 -1.28
C MET A 473 5.68 -13.39 0.09
N LYS A 474 6.27 -14.59 0.12
CA LYS A 474 6.50 -15.36 1.33
C LYS A 474 7.26 -14.58 2.40
N ASP A 475 8.35 -13.93 2.01
CA ASP A 475 9.18 -13.15 2.95
C ASP A 475 8.40 -12.00 3.58
N TYR A 476 7.54 -11.32 2.81
CA TYR A 476 6.72 -10.22 3.33
C TYR A 476 5.64 -10.72 4.29
N VAL A 477 4.95 -11.80 3.92
CA VAL A 477 3.92 -12.45 4.75
C VAL A 477 4.52 -12.94 6.07
N VAL A 478 5.62 -13.70 6.01
CA VAL A 478 6.31 -14.23 7.20
C VAL A 478 6.76 -13.07 8.09
N SER A 479 7.41 -12.07 7.51
CA SER A 479 7.97 -10.94 8.26
C SER A 479 6.91 -10.06 8.93
N LEU A 480 5.69 -9.98 8.39
CA LEU A 480 4.63 -9.12 8.92
C LEU A 480 3.67 -9.87 9.84
N PHE A 481 3.34 -11.13 9.54
CA PHE A 481 2.28 -11.86 10.24
C PHE A 481 2.77 -12.98 11.13
N LEU A 482 4.00 -13.50 10.95
CA LEU A 482 4.46 -14.68 11.66
C LEU A 482 5.64 -14.36 12.61
N ASP A 483 6.65 -13.66 12.10
CA ASP A 483 7.88 -13.38 12.85
C ASP A 483 7.72 -12.16 13.75
N LYS A 484 7.74 -12.39 15.07
CA LYS A 484 7.78 -11.32 16.07
C LYS A 484 9.14 -10.63 16.08
N ILE A 485 9.14 -9.33 16.38
CA ILE A 485 10.39 -8.61 16.68
C ILE A 485 10.79 -8.93 18.12
N PRO A 486 12.02 -9.40 18.39
CA PRO A 486 12.50 -9.57 19.76
C PRO A 486 12.49 -8.23 20.50
N ILE A 487 11.84 -8.19 21.67
CA ILE A 487 11.79 -7.02 22.56
C ILE A 487 12.95 -7.06 23.52
#